data_AF-A0A517SDK3-F1
#
_entry.id   AF-A0A517SDK3-F1
#
_cell.length_a   1.000
_cell.length_b   1.000
_cell.length_c   1.000
_cell.angle_alpha   90.00
_cell.angle_beta   90.00
_cell.angle_gamma   90.00
#
_symmetry.space_group_name_H-M   'P 1'
#
loop_
_entity.id
_entity.type
_entity.pdbx_description
1 polymer ?
#
loop_
_entity_poly.entity_id
_entity_poly.type
_entity_poly.pdbx_seq_one_letter_code
_entity_poly.pdbx_strand_id
1 'polypeptide(L)'
;MGWWNVLFGGGKPRRLEERPDRLWMTADARFEGLRSEAIARSTGGADAVLLVAHFPDVLARLDEMVGQRSWAVPCRAVPASDLSRELAFAARLDESAVIDLLVAERHPLPSVDEELLEFARGLPCRCRMAHVLSLEDPVLKAFAGDRTRDILRRLGMKEDEAIESAMVTRQIRKAQQKIEGRTFGSLRAGSAAEWLAKNCPELVRE
;
A
#
# COMPACT_ATOMS: atom_id res chain seq x y z
N MET A 1 -32.22 31.03 -1.70
CA MET A 1 -30.93 30.38 -1.97
C MET A 1 -30.03 30.63 -0.76
N GLY A 2 -29.63 29.57 -0.06
CA GLY A 2 -29.24 29.63 1.35
C GLY A 2 -27.85 30.21 1.63
N TRP A 3 -27.79 31.14 2.59
CA TRP A 3 -26.57 31.72 3.18
C TRP A 3 -25.68 30.73 3.94
N TRP A 4 -26.09 29.46 4.05
CA TRP A 4 -25.38 28.40 4.77
C TRP A 4 -24.09 27.91 4.07
N ASN A 5 -24.02 27.97 2.73
CA ASN A 5 -22.84 27.54 1.97
C ASN A 5 -21.61 28.47 2.14
N VAL A 6 -21.81 29.69 2.64
CA VAL A 6 -20.74 30.69 2.82
C VAL A 6 -20.13 30.61 4.23
N LEU A 7 -20.91 30.18 5.23
CA LEU A 7 -20.46 30.05 6.62
C LEU A 7 -19.76 28.72 6.90
N PHE A 8 -20.15 27.66 6.19
CA PHE A 8 -19.49 26.36 6.24
C PHE A 8 -18.84 26.14 4.88
N GLY A 9 -17.67 26.75 4.69
CA GLY A 9 -16.90 26.63 3.45
C GLY A 9 -16.94 25.19 2.96
N GLY A 10 -17.50 25.00 1.77
CA GLY A 10 -17.51 23.71 1.10
C GLY A 10 -16.07 23.22 1.01
N GLY A 11 -15.69 22.31 1.91
CA GLY A 11 -14.36 21.73 1.90
C GLY A 11 -14.11 21.17 0.51
N LYS A 12 -12.96 21.51 -0.09
CA LYS A 12 -12.58 20.94 -1.40
C LYS A 12 -12.82 19.43 -1.33
N PRO A 13 -13.54 18.84 -2.31
CA PRO A 13 -13.81 17.42 -2.30
C PRO A 13 -12.49 16.65 -2.15
N ARG A 14 -12.46 15.67 -1.24
CA ARG A 14 -11.25 14.88 -1.00
C ARG A 14 -10.87 14.18 -2.30
N ARG A 15 -9.71 14.55 -2.84
CA ARG A 15 -9.17 13.96 -4.08
C ARG A 15 -8.61 12.55 -3.85
N LEU A 16 -8.22 12.24 -2.62
CA LEU A 16 -7.80 10.90 -2.21
C LEU A 16 -8.99 10.05 -1.75
N GLU A 17 -9.17 8.91 -2.40
CA GLU A 17 -10.01 7.80 -1.96
C GLU A 17 -9.11 6.67 -1.42
N GLU A 18 -9.01 6.57 -0.10
CA GLU A 18 -8.32 5.46 0.57
C GLU A 18 -9.27 4.24 0.66
N ARG A 19 -8.85 3.12 0.11
CA ARG A 19 -9.56 1.84 0.16
C ARG A 19 -9.03 0.98 1.31
N PRO A 20 -9.87 0.11 1.92
CA PRO A 20 -9.40 -0.84 2.92
C PRO A 20 -8.25 -1.71 2.41
N ASP A 21 -7.42 -2.19 3.34
CA ASP A 21 -6.32 -3.09 3.00
C ASP A 21 -6.87 -4.41 2.45
N ARG A 22 -6.23 -4.90 1.39
CA ARG A 22 -6.48 -6.20 0.79
C ARG A 22 -5.44 -7.18 1.27
N LEU A 23 -5.86 -8.13 2.09
CA LEU A 23 -4.96 -9.10 2.70
C LEU A 23 -5.10 -10.47 2.03
N TRP A 24 -3.98 -11.01 1.55
CA TRP A 24 -3.86 -12.33 0.92
C TRP A 24 -3.19 -13.33 1.86
N MET A 25 -3.44 -14.62 1.64
CA MET A 25 -2.91 -15.68 2.51
C MET A 25 -1.39 -15.86 2.34
N THR A 26 -0.91 -15.79 1.10
CA THR A 26 0.50 -16.00 0.74
C THR A 26 1.03 -14.83 -0.07
N ALA A 27 2.35 -14.69 -0.12
CA ALA A 27 3.00 -13.65 -0.91
C ALA A 27 2.75 -13.83 -2.41
N ASP A 28 2.71 -15.08 -2.89
CA ASP A 28 2.46 -15.39 -4.30
C ASP A 28 1.03 -15.06 -4.71
N ALA A 29 0.04 -15.42 -3.88
CA ALA A 29 -1.36 -15.06 -4.11
C ALA A 29 -1.55 -13.53 -4.12
N ARG A 30 -0.83 -12.81 -3.24
CA ARG A 30 -0.81 -11.34 -3.25
C ARG A 30 -0.37 -10.78 -4.59
N PHE A 31 0.73 -11.27 -5.19
CA PHE A 31 1.21 -10.74 -6.46
C PHE A 31 0.30 -11.10 -7.63
N GLU A 32 -0.29 -12.30 -7.63
CA GLU A 32 -1.33 -12.67 -8.60
C GLU A 32 -2.55 -11.74 -8.51
N GLY A 33 -3.01 -11.49 -7.29
CA GLY A 33 -4.09 -10.58 -6.99
C GLY A 33 -3.79 -9.13 -7.37
N LEU A 34 -2.60 -8.65 -7.04
CA LEU A 34 -2.12 -7.33 -7.40
C LEU A 34 -2.10 -7.15 -8.92
N ARG A 35 -1.62 -8.16 -9.66
CA ARG A 35 -1.62 -8.16 -11.12
C ARG A 35 -3.04 -8.04 -11.66
N SER A 36 -3.94 -8.89 -11.17
CA SER A 36 -5.35 -8.90 -11.57
C SER A 36 -6.03 -7.56 -11.31
N GLU A 37 -5.78 -6.95 -10.15
CA GLU A 37 -6.30 -5.63 -9.81
C GLU A 37 -5.71 -4.54 -10.71
N ALA A 38 -4.39 -4.54 -10.93
CA ALA A 38 -3.74 -3.56 -11.80
C ALA A 38 -4.30 -3.62 -13.24
N ILE A 39 -4.61 -4.81 -13.75
CA ILE A 39 -5.28 -4.99 -15.05
C ILE A 39 -6.67 -4.36 -15.00
N ALA A 40 -7.49 -4.73 -14.01
CA ALA A 40 -8.85 -4.22 -13.88
C ALA A 40 -8.87 -2.68 -13.80
N ARG A 41 -7.94 -2.09 -13.05
CA ARG A 41 -7.73 -0.65 -12.90
C ARG A 41 -7.31 0.02 -14.21
N SER A 42 -6.37 -0.60 -14.93
CA SER A 42 -5.90 -0.11 -16.23
C SER A 42 -7.02 -0.05 -17.28
N THR A 43 -8.05 -0.88 -17.16
CA THR A 43 -9.23 -0.87 -18.04
C THR A 43 -10.44 -0.15 -17.42
N GLY A 44 -10.33 0.24 -16.15
CA GLY A 44 -11.43 0.70 -15.29
C GLY A 44 -11.47 2.21 -15.06
N GLY A 45 -11.00 2.99 -16.04
CA GLY A 45 -11.05 4.45 -16.03
C GLY A 45 -9.95 5.13 -15.21
N ALA A 46 -8.82 4.45 -15.00
CA ALA A 46 -7.58 5.10 -14.55
C ALA A 46 -6.81 5.65 -15.75
N ASP A 47 -6.15 6.79 -15.59
CA ASP A 47 -5.19 7.33 -16.56
C ASP A 47 -3.77 6.81 -16.31
N ALA A 48 -3.49 6.35 -15.09
CA ALA A 48 -2.25 5.68 -14.73
C ALA A 48 -2.43 4.76 -13.52
N VAL A 49 -1.66 3.67 -13.49
CA VAL A 49 -1.55 2.76 -12.34
C VAL A 49 -0.11 2.76 -11.85
N LEU A 50 0.11 3.10 -10.59
CA LEU A 50 1.43 3.01 -9.96
C LEU A 50 1.42 1.89 -8.93
N LEU A 51 2.35 0.96 -9.07
CA LEU A 51 2.59 -0.13 -8.15
C LEU A 51 3.73 0.29 -7.24
N VAL A 52 3.43 0.52 -5.97
CA VAL A 52 4.36 1.16 -5.05
C VAL A 52 4.98 0.12 -4.13
N ALA A 53 6.30 0.17 -4.00
CA ALA A 53 7.06 -0.63 -3.03
C ALA A 53 7.85 0.28 -2.08
N HIS A 54 7.95 -0.10 -0.81
CA HIS A 54 8.83 0.55 0.15
C HIS A 54 10.25 0.00 0.08
N PHE A 55 10.43 -1.26 -0.31
CA PHE A 55 11.71 -1.95 -0.32
C PHE A 55 12.15 -2.43 -1.72
N PRO A 56 13.47 -2.47 -1.99
CA PRO A 56 14.03 -2.90 -3.28
C PRO A 56 13.63 -4.32 -3.74
N ASP A 57 13.48 -5.27 -2.83
CA ASP A 57 13.11 -6.65 -3.18
C ASP A 57 11.69 -6.75 -3.75
N VAL A 58 10.73 -6.05 -3.13
CA VAL A 58 9.36 -5.95 -3.63
C VAL A 58 9.34 -5.13 -4.92
N LEU A 59 10.09 -4.03 -5.00
CA LEU A 59 10.19 -3.21 -6.22
C LEU A 59 10.65 -4.06 -7.41
N ALA A 60 11.71 -4.84 -7.27
CA ALA A 60 12.23 -5.70 -8.34
C ALA A 60 11.16 -6.69 -8.84
N ARG A 61 10.36 -7.23 -7.93
CA ARG A 61 9.24 -8.13 -8.26
C ARG A 61 8.11 -7.41 -9.00
N LEU A 62 7.80 -6.17 -8.62
CA LEU A 62 6.83 -5.33 -9.33
C LEU A 62 7.33 -4.95 -10.73
N ASP A 63 8.60 -4.59 -10.87
CA ASP A 63 9.23 -4.26 -12.16
C ASP A 63 9.14 -5.43 -13.14
N GLU A 64 9.47 -6.65 -12.69
CA GLU A 64 9.34 -7.86 -13.49
C GLU A 64 7.88 -8.04 -13.97
N MET A 65 6.92 -7.94 -13.04
CA MET A 65 5.50 -8.07 -13.36
C MET A 65 5.01 -7.02 -14.37
N VAL A 66 5.46 -5.77 -14.23
CA VAL A 66 5.12 -4.68 -15.16
C VAL A 66 5.73 -4.94 -16.53
N GLY A 67 6.98 -5.41 -16.60
CA GLY A 67 7.71 -5.67 -17.83
C GLY A 67 7.23 -6.88 -18.64
N GLN A 68 6.51 -7.82 -18.02
CA GLN A 68 5.99 -9.03 -18.69
C GLN A 68 4.86 -8.77 -19.69
N ARG A 69 4.29 -7.54 -19.74
CA ARG A 69 3.13 -7.25 -20.58
C ARG A 69 3.02 -5.79 -21.00
N SER A 70 2.17 -5.56 -21.99
CA SER A 70 1.61 -4.23 -22.24
C SER A 70 0.39 -3.98 -21.34
N TRP A 71 0.23 -2.72 -20.95
CA TRP A 71 -0.84 -2.23 -20.09
C TRP A 71 -1.73 -1.26 -20.88
N ALA A 72 -3.03 -1.23 -20.57
CA ALA A 72 -3.98 -0.37 -21.27
C ALA A 72 -3.72 1.12 -21.02
N VAL A 73 -3.19 1.45 -19.85
CA VAL A 73 -2.68 2.76 -19.46
C VAL A 73 -1.24 2.63 -18.94
N PRO A 74 -0.48 3.73 -18.82
CA PRO A 74 0.81 3.70 -18.14
C PRO A 74 0.73 2.99 -16.79
N CYS A 75 1.41 1.86 -16.67
CA CYS A 75 1.57 1.09 -15.45
C CYS A 75 3.06 1.06 -15.10
N ARG A 76 3.42 1.45 -13.88
CA ARG A 76 4.84 1.54 -13.45
C ARG A 76 5.00 0.99 -12.05
N ALA A 77 6.10 0.29 -11.82
CA ALA A 77 6.59 0.04 -10.48
C ALA A 77 7.42 1.24 -10.01
N VAL A 78 7.20 1.71 -8.79
CA VAL A 78 7.84 2.91 -8.25
C VAL A 78 8.21 2.70 -6.77
N PRO A 79 9.42 3.11 -6.35
CA PRO A 79 9.75 3.14 -4.94
C PRO A 79 9.01 4.28 -4.24
N ALA A 80 8.46 4.01 -3.06
CA ALA A 80 7.71 4.99 -2.28
C ALA A 80 8.55 6.23 -1.93
N SER A 81 9.87 6.07 -1.75
CA SER A 81 10.80 7.17 -1.50
C SER A 81 10.85 8.19 -2.64
N ASP A 82 10.61 7.73 -3.86
CA ASP A 82 10.80 8.53 -5.07
C ASP A 82 9.50 9.24 -5.47
N LEU A 83 8.35 8.84 -4.91
CA LEU A 83 7.06 9.50 -5.16
C LEU A 83 7.08 10.99 -4.79
N SER A 84 7.87 11.38 -3.78
CA SER A 84 8.10 12.80 -3.46
C SER A 84 8.75 13.61 -4.61
N ARG A 85 9.50 12.96 -5.51
CA ARG A 85 10.25 13.55 -6.63
C ARG A 85 9.67 13.20 -8.00
N GLU A 86 8.89 12.13 -8.10
CA GLU A 86 8.16 11.69 -9.30
C GLU A 86 6.89 12.49 -9.59
N LEU A 87 6.64 13.57 -8.83
CA LEU A 87 5.71 14.65 -9.18
C LEU A 87 5.88 15.14 -10.63
N ALA A 88 7.03 14.90 -11.27
CA ALA A 88 7.25 15.15 -12.70
C ALA A 88 6.44 14.25 -13.65
N PHE A 89 6.06 13.04 -13.26
CA PHE A 89 5.08 12.21 -13.99
C PHE A 89 3.66 12.75 -13.80
N ALA A 90 3.33 13.18 -12.58
CA ALA A 90 2.07 13.87 -12.26
C ALA A 90 1.97 15.27 -12.89
N ALA A 91 3.09 15.90 -13.27
CA ALA A 91 3.11 17.23 -13.89
C ALA A 91 2.48 17.28 -15.29
N ARG A 92 2.15 16.12 -15.88
CA ARG A 92 1.34 16.01 -17.11
C ARG A 92 -0.13 15.68 -16.84
N LEU A 93 -0.50 15.42 -15.59
CA LEU A 93 -1.84 15.07 -15.19
C LEU A 93 -2.56 16.34 -14.73
N ASP A 94 -3.61 16.72 -15.45
CA ASP A 94 -4.49 17.79 -15.01
C ASP A 94 -5.44 17.31 -13.90
N GLU A 95 -6.26 18.21 -13.37
CA GLU A 95 -7.19 17.89 -12.27
C GLU A 95 -8.25 16.83 -12.64
N SER A 96 -8.46 16.54 -13.93
CA SER A 96 -9.44 15.56 -14.41
C SER A 96 -8.91 14.13 -14.36
N ALA A 97 -7.60 13.95 -14.28
CA ALA A 97 -6.98 12.63 -14.28
C ALA A 97 -7.32 11.78 -13.04
N VAL A 98 -7.24 10.46 -13.21
CA VAL A 98 -7.41 9.46 -12.16
C VAL A 98 -6.17 8.58 -12.08
N ILE A 99 -5.48 8.62 -10.93
CA ILE A 99 -4.36 7.75 -10.62
C ILE A 99 -4.82 6.66 -9.64
N ASP A 100 -4.42 5.43 -9.91
CA ASP A 100 -4.47 4.35 -8.93
C ASP A 100 -3.10 4.09 -8.33
N LEU A 101 -3.01 4.14 -7.00
CA LEU A 101 -1.83 3.74 -6.24
C LEU A 101 -2.10 2.40 -5.55
N LEU A 102 -1.41 1.34 -5.97
CA LEU A 102 -1.46 0.04 -5.34
C LEU A 102 -0.15 -0.21 -4.60
N VAL A 103 -0.16 -0.13 -3.27
CA VAL A 103 1.03 -0.32 -2.44
C VAL A 103 1.17 -1.78 -2.08
N ALA A 104 2.26 -2.42 -2.45
CA ALA A 104 2.45 -3.87 -2.34
C ALA A 104 2.87 -4.36 -0.95
N GLU A 105 3.10 -3.44 -0.01
CA GLU A 105 3.54 -3.74 1.35
C GLU A 105 3.23 -2.57 2.31
N ARG A 106 3.44 -2.82 3.60
CA ARG A 106 3.43 -1.80 4.64
C ARG A 106 4.87 -1.54 5.08
N HIS A 107 5.24 -0.28 5.27
CA HIS A 107 6.51 -0.01 5.93
C HIS A 107 6.40 -0.38 7.42
N PRO A 108 7.46 -0.92 8.08
CA PRO A 108 7.40 -1.23 9.51
C PRO A 108 7.06 -0.03 10.41
N LEU A 109 7.43 1.18 10.00
CA LEU A 109 7.08 2.45 10.66
C LEU A 109 5.79 3.05 10.11
N PRO A 110 4.80 3.40 10.96
CA PRO A 110 3.56 4.07 10.53
C PRO A 110 3.82 5.40 9.81
N SER A 111 4.79 6.19 10.29
CA SER A 111 5.11 7.51 9.75
C SER A 111 5.49 7.49 8.26
N VAL A 112 6.16 6.44 7.79
CA VAL A 112 6.53 6.30 6.37
C VAL A 112 5.31 6.04 5.49
N ASP A 113 4.33 5.27 5.98
CA ASP A 113 3.05 5.12 5.28
C ASP A 113 2.25 6.44 5.30
N GLU A 114 2.33 7.21 6.39
CA GLU A 114 1.68 8.51 6.52
C GLU A 114 2.27 9.53 5.54
N GLU A 115 3.58 9.55 5.34
CA GLU A 115 4.24 10.36 4.30
C GLU A 115 3.73 10.03 2.89
N LEU A 116 3.55 8.74 2.59
CA LEU A 116 2.96 8.30 1.32
C LEU A 116 1.50 8.74 1.17
N LEU A 117 0.72 8.70 2.25
CA LEU A 117 -0.65 9.20 2.26
C LEU A 117 -0.70 10.72 2.06
N GLU A 118 0.21 11.49 2.68
CA GLU A 118 0.31 12.93 2.48
C GLU A 118 0.68 13.28 1.03
N PHE A 119 1.59 12.53 0.41
CA PHE A 119 1.86 12.63 -1.02
C PHE A 119 0.57 12.42 -1.85
N ALA A 120 -0.15 11.34 -1.59
CA ALA A 120 -1.38 11.02 -2.33
C ALA A 120 -2.49 12.07 -2.13
N ARG A 121 -2.60 12.66 -0.93
CA ARG A 121 -3.51 13.79 -0.64
C ARG A 121 -3.09 15.07 -1.36
N GLY A 122 -1.79 15.27 -1.57
CA GLY A 122 -1.20 16.42 -2.24
C GLY A 122 -1.38 16.42 -3.77
N LEU A 123 -1.76 15.28 -4.38
CA LEU A 123 -1.95 15.18 -5.82
C LEU A 123 -3.03 16.17 -6.33
N PRO A 124 -2.81 16.80 -7.49
CA PRO A 124 -3.76 17.75 -8.08
C PRO A 124 -5.01 17.05 -8.65
N CYS A 125 -4.92 15.75 -8.93
CA CYS A 125 -5.93 14.94 -9.59
C CYS A 125 -6.58 13.93 -8.60
N ARG A 126 -7.56 13.16 -9.07
CA ARG A 126 -8.15 12.09 -8.24
C ARG A 126 -7.14 10.96 -8.05
N CYS A 127 -6.98 10.50 -6.81
CA CYS A 127 -6.12 9.38 -6.47
C CYS A 127 -6.94 8.35 -5.71
N ARG A 128 -6.93 7.10 -6.16
CA ARG A 128 -7.48 5.97 -5.39
C ARG A 128 -6.31 5.12 -4.91
N MET A 129 -6.24 4.87 -3.61
CA MET A 129 -5.10 4.20 -3.00
C MET A 129 -5.56 2.95 -2.25
N ALA A 130 -4.86 1.84 -2.43
CA ALA A 130 -5.10 0.60 -1.69
C ALA A 130 -3.76 -0.05 -1.33
N HIS A 131 -3.69 -0.67 -0.15
CA HIS A 131 -2.58 -1.56 0.18
C HIS A 131 -2.98 -2.99 -0.13
N VAL A 132 -2.08 -3.72 -0.77
CA VAL A 132 -2.24 -5.11 -1.17
C VAL A 132 -1.14 -5.89 -0.45
N LEU A 133 -1.53 -6.68 0.53
CA LEU A 133 -0.65 -7.22 1.58
C LEU A 133 -0.78 -8.74 1.65
N SER A 134 0.17 -9.36 2.33
CA SER A 134 0.17 -10.79 2.62
C SER A 134 0.31 -11.06 4.11
N LEU A 135 -0.37 -12.09 4.62
CA LEU A 135 -0.11 -12.63 5.96
C LEU A 135 1.34 -13.09 6.15
N GLU A 136 2.07 -13.31 5.06
CA GLU A 136 3.48 -13.67 5.09
C GLU A 136 4.43 -12.47 5.17
N ASP A 137 3.91 -11.24 5.09
CA ASP A 137 4.72 -10.03 5.16
C ASP A 137 5.39 -9.89 6.53
N PRO A 138 6.64 -9.39 6.60
CA PRO A 138 7.39 -9.33 7.86
C PRO A 138 6.70 -8.51 8.97
N VAL A 139 6.07 -7.38 8.62
CA VAL A 139 5.30 -6.54 9.58
C VAL A 139 4.16 -7.33 10.20
N LEU A 140 3.49 -8.17 9.41
CA LEU A 140 2.41 -9.01 9.87
C LEU A 140 2.94 -10.20 10.65
N LYS A 141 3.94 -10.94 10.14
CA LYS A 141 4.55 -12.08 10.85
C LYS A 141 5.09 -11.73 12.23
N ALA A 142 5.66 -10.54 12.41
CA ALA A 142 6.16 -10.07 13.70
C ALA A 142 5.07 -10.01 14.80
N PHE A 143 3.77 -10.06 14.45
CA PHE A 143 2.67 -10.06 15.42
C PHE A 143 1.55 -11.07 15.16
N ALA A 144 1.38 -11.49 13.92
CA ALA A 144 0.48 -12.54 13.48
C ALA A 144 1.24 -13.86 13.57
N GLY A 145 1.29 -14.43 14.77
CA GLY A 145 1.68 -15.83 14.92
C GLY A 145 0.72 -16.76 14.15
N ASP A 146 1.05 -18.04 14.06
CA ASP A 146 0.26 -19.05 13.35
C ASP A 146 -1.24 -19.04 13.71
N ARG A 147 -1.55 -18.68 14.96
CA ARG A 147 -2.92 -18.53 15.47
C ARG A 147 -3.77 -17.52 14.70
N THR A 148 -3.20 -16.42 14.20
CA THR A 148 -3.95 -15.42 13.42
C THR A 148 -4.30 -15.97 12.03
N ARG A 149 -3.37 -16.71 11.40
CA ARG A 149 -3.64 -17.44 10.16
C ARG A 149 -4.73 -18.48 10.34
N ASP A 150 -4.68 -19.26 11.42
CA ASP A 150 -5.71 -20.26 11.72
C ASP A 150 -7.09 -19.64 11.94
N ILE A 151 -7.16 -18.49 12.61
CA ILE A 151 -8.42 -17.77 12.79
C ILE A 151 -8.95 -17.27 11.44
N LEU A 152 -8.11 -16.66 10.61
CA LEU A 152 -8.54 -16.15 9.30
C LEU A 152 -8.98 -17.27 8.36
N ARG A 153 -8.28 -18.41 8.35
CA ARG A 153 -8.71 -19.62 7.65
C ARG A 153 -10.07 -20.12 8.12
N ARG A 154 -10.30 -20.17 9.45
CA ARG A 154 -11.59 -20.58 10.03
C ARG A 154 -12.72 -19.59 9.74
N LEU A 155 -12.40 -18.32 9.51
CA LEU A 155 -13.37 -17.29 9.09
C LEU A 155 -13.64 -17.31 7.57
N GLY A 156 -13.12 -18.30 6.85
CA GLY A 156 -13.41 -18.52 5.43
C GLY A 156 -12.44 -17.82 4.47
N MET A 157 -11.26 -17.38 4.95
CA MET A 157 -10.21 -16.90 4.06
C MET A 157 -9.73 -18.04 3.15
N LYS A 158 -9.95 -17.89 1.84
CA LYS A 158 -9.42 -18.80 0.83
C LYS A 158 -8.01 -18.38 0.42
N GLU A 159 -7.27 -19.32 -0.17
CA GLU A 159 -5.90 -19.06 -0.62
C GLU A 159 -5.85 -18.08 -1.81
N ASP A 160 -6.93 -18.02 -2.59
CA ASP A 160 -7.07 -17.26 -3.84
C ASP A 160 -7.99 -16.02 -3.73
N GLU A 161 -8.45 -15.67 -2.52
CA GLU A 161 -9.32 -14.51 -2.30
C GLU A 161 -8.71 -13.56 -1.26
N ALA A 162 -8.70 -12.27 -1.57
CA ALA A 162 -8.34 -11.23 -0.62
C ALA A 162 -9.45 -10.99 0.40
N ILE A 163 -9.07 -10.73 1.65
CA ILE A 163 -9.98 -10.14 2.64
C ILE A 163 -9.82 -8.62 2.63
N GLU A 164 -10.94 -7.92 2.48
CA GLU A 164 -11.06 -6.48 2.71
C GLU A 164 -11.82 -6.24 4.02
N SER A 165 -11.16 -5.64 5.02
CA SER A 165 -11.83 -5.28 6.27
C SER A 165 -11.14 -4.16 7.01
N ALA A 166 -11.91 -3.16 7.43
CA ALA A 166 -11.41 -2.09 8.29
C ALA A 166 -10.85 -2.63 9.63
N MET A 167 -11.30 -3.81 10.08
CA MET A 167 -10.73 -4.46 11.25
C MET A 167 -9.28 -4.91 10.99
N VAL A 168 -9.01 -5.48 9.82
CA VAL A 168 -7.67 -5.95 9.43
C VAL A 168 -6.71 -4.78 9.35
N THR A 169 -7.07 -3.70 8.65
CA THR A 169 -6.29 -2.45 8.59
C THR A 169 -5.95 -1.92 10.00
N ARG A 170 -6.92 -1.92 10.92
CA ARG A 170 -6.66 -1.50 12.32
C ARG A 170 -5.66 -2.41 13.05
N GLN A 171 -5.69 -3.73 12.80
CA GLN A 171 -4.72 -4.65 13.41
C GLN A 171 -3.31 -4.46 12.84
N ILE A 172 -3.19 -4.22 11.53
CA ILE A 172 -1.92 -3.89 10.88
C ILE A 172 -1.32 -2.61 11.48
N ARG A 173 -2.12 -1.55 11.65
CA ARG A 173 -1.66 -0.31 12.28
C ARG A 173 -1.16 -0.52 13.72
N LYS A 174 -1.84 -1.37 14.50
CA LYS A 174 -1.38 -1.75 15.86
C LYS A 174 -0.07 -2.54 15.83
N ALA A 175 0.15 -3.39 14.83
CA ALA A 175 1.42 -4.07 14.63
C ALA A 175 2.55 -3.07 14.34
N GLN A 176 2.35 -2.13 13.41
CA GLN A 176 3.34 -1.08 13.12
C GLN A 176 3.67 -0.23 14.37
N GLN A 177 2.67 0.18 15.16
CA GLN A 177 2.90 0.93 16.41
C GLN A 177 3.74 0.15 17.43
N LYS A 178 3.55 -1.17 17.52
CA LYS A 178 4.36 -2.03 18.40
C LYS A 178 5.79 -2.19 17.87
N ILE A 179 6.00 -2.28 16.56
CA ILE A 179 7.34 -2.25 15.94
C ILE A 179 8.02 -0.92 16.26
N GLU A 180 7.33 0.19 16.02
CA GLU A 180 7.85 1.54 16.24
C GLU A 180 8.32 1.72 17.70
N GLY A 181 7.52 1.27 18.67
CA GLY A 181 7.88 1.32 20.10
C GLY A 181 9.10 0.47 20.50
N ARG A 182 9.54 -0.46 19.64
CA ARG A 182 10.75 -1.27 19.84
C ARG A 182 11.89 -0.89 18.88
N THR A 183 11.64 0.03 17.96
CA THR A 183 12.63 0.48 16.98
C THR A 183 13.71 1.33 17.67
N PHE A 184 14.98 0.98 17.49
CA PHE A 184 16.11 1.73 18.07
C PHE A 184 16.96 2.47 17.02
N GLY A 185 16.65 2.35 15.73
CA GLY A 185 17.41 2.95 14.64
C GLY A 185 16.63 3.10 13.34
N SER A 186 17.28 3.68 12.33
CA SER A 186 16.72 3.93 10.98
C SER A 186 17.67 3.49 9.86
N LEU A 187 18.28 2.31 10.03
CA LEU A 187 19.15 1.71 9.05
C LEU A 187 18.35 1.30 7.81
N ARG A 188 18.89 1.64 6.63
CA ARG A 188 18.34 1.21 5.34
C ARG A 188 18.49 -0.30 5.14
N ALA A 189 17.57 -0.87 4.38
CA ALA A 189 17.50 -2.30 4.10
C ALA A 189 16.96 -2.55 2.68
N GLY A 190 17.27 -3.72 2.12
CA GLY A 190 16.76 -4.20 0.84
C GLY A 190 15.38 -4.86 0.94
N SER A 191 14.92 -5.21 2.15
CA SER A 191 13.60 -5.80 2.43
C SER A 191 13.07 -5.38 3.80
N ALA A 192 11.75 -5.54 4.02
CA ALA A 192 11.14 -5.32 5.32
C ALA A 192 11.68 -6.28 6.40
N ALA A 193 12.00 -7.52 6.04
CA ALA A 193 12.56 -8.50 6.97
C ALA A 193 13.97 -8.09 7.42
N GLU A 194 14.81 -7.66 6.48
CA GLU A 194 16.14 -7.13 6.79
C GLU A 194 16.04 -5.84 7.60
N TRP A 195 15.06 -4.97 7.31
CA TRP A 195 14.82 -3.76 8.09
C TRP A 195 14.50 -4.09 9.55
N LEU A 196 13.59 -5.04 9.80
CA LEU A 196 13.25 -5.49 11.15
C LEU A 196 14.48 -6.10 11.86
N ALA A 197 15.26 -6.93 11.17
CA ALA A 197 16.47 -7.51 11.77
C ALA A 197 17.51 -6.45 12.17
N LYS A 198 17.63 -5.37 11.40
CA LYS A 198 18.54 -4.26 11.65
C LYS A 198 18.05 -3.28 12.72
N ASN A 199 16.75 -3.01 12.77
CA ASN A 199 16.18 -1.90 13.54
C ASN A 199 15.29 -2.36 14.71
N CYS A 200 14.94 -3.65 14.78
CA CYS A 200 14.14 -4.30 15.84
C CYS A 200 14.56 -5.79 16.05
N PRO A 201 15.84 -6.11 16.33
CA PRO A 201 16.35 -7.49 16.40
C PRO A 201 15.65 -8.34 17.46
N GLU A 202 15.10 -7.72 18.52
CA GLU A 202 14.31 -8.38 19.54
C GLU A 202 12.99 -8.95 19.01
N LEU A 203 12.43 -8.40 17.93
CA LEU A 203 11.21 -8.93 17.28
C LEU A 203 11.47 -10.08 16.31
N VAL A 204 12.72 -10.32 15.94
CA VAL A 204 13.11 -11.36 14.96
C VAL A 204 13.58 -12.65 15.64
N ARG A 205 13.86 -12.59 16.95
CA ARG A 205 14.43 -13.70 17.74
C ARG A 205 13.39 -14.54 18.49
N GLU A 206 12.12 -14.16 18.44
CA GLU A 206 10.97 -14.89 19.00
C GLU A 206 10.29 -15.76 17.92
#